data_AF-A0A7Y2GZ79-F1
#
_entry.id   AF-A0A7Y2GZ79-F1
#
_cell.length_a   1.000
_cell.length_b   1.000
_cell.length_c   1.000
_cell.angle_alpha   90.00
_cell.angle_beta   90.00
_cell.angle_gamma   90.00
#
_symmetry.space_group_name_H-M   'P 1'
#
loop_
_entity.id
_entity.type
_entity.pdbx_description
1 polymer ?
#
loop_
_entity_poly.entity_id
_entity_poly.type
_entity_poly.pdbx_seq_one_letter_code
_entity_poly.pdbx_strand_id
1 'polypeptide(L)'
;MRSPSSLVAAFGSGDGAERFAAYQRLVALGADALPAIRSGLASDDWRVRHWSAICMDRVADEDAYEDLIPLLSDPHPKVRLWAVHALACDHCKDDVSCPVDVVPLLIERIQTDPSVRVRRMAVIMLTTDFRDARARKPLEAVLSTTDDRKLRLHAEDGLRRLAEAGL
;
A
#
# COMPACT_ATOMS: atom_id res chain seq x y z
N MET A 1 6.76 -20.14 -22.60
CA MET A 1 6.73 -19.42 -21.30
C MET A 1 5.51 -18.52 -21.28
N ARG A 2 4.82 -18.36 -20.13
CA ARG A 2 3.75 -17.36 -19.99
C ARG A 2 4.33 -15.95 -20.16
N SER A 3 3.67 -15.09 -20.94
CA SER A 3 4.04 -13.67 -21.08
C SER A 3 3.64 -12.88 -19.82
N PRO A 4 4.26 -11.70 -19.55
CA PRO A 4 3.87 -10.84 -18.45
C PRO A 4 2.36 -10.56 -18.41
N SER A 5 1.74 -10.23 -19.54
CA SER A 5 0.30 -9.97 -19.62
C SER A 5 -0.54 -11.20 -19.26
N SER A 6 -0.12 -12.40 -19.67
CA SER A 6 -0.83 -13.64 -19.31
C SER A 6 -0.67 -14.00 -17.83
N LEU A 7 0.43 -13.59 -17.19
CA LEU A 7 0.62 -13.73 -15.74
C LEU A 7 -0.30 -12.76 -14.99
N VAL A 8 -0.40 -11.51 -15.43
CA VAL A 8 -1.33 -10.52 -14.87
C VAL A 8 -2.78 -10.97 -15.01
N ALA A 9 -3.17 -11.54 -16.15
CA ALA A 9 -4.51 -12.08 -16.35
C ALA A 9 -4.86 -13.19 -15.34
N ALA A 10 -3.87 -14.01 -14.94
CA ALA A 10 -4.05 -15.06 -13.94
C ALA A 10 -4.41 -14.52 -12.55
N PHE A 11 -4.19 -13.23 -12.26
CA PHE A 11 -4.64 -12.62 -11.01
C PHE A 11 -6.17 -12.59 -10.86
N GLY A 12 -6.89 -12.47 -11.97
CA GLY A 12 -8.36 -12.49 -11.98
C GLY A 12 -8.92 -13.89 -11.97
N SER A 13 -8.42 -14.76 -12.87
CA SER A 13 -8.98 -16.08 -13.14
C SER A 13 -8.44 -17.20 -12.25
N GLY A 14 -7.23 -17.05 -11.71
CA GLY A 14 -6.53 -18.14 -11.02
C GLY A 14 -6.95 -18.32 -9.56
N ASP A 15 -6.64 -19.47 -9.01
CA ASP A 15 -6.76 -19.74 -7.57
C ASP A 15 -5.63 -19.07 -6.75
N GLY A 16 -5.62 -19.26 -5.42
CA GLY A 16 -4.60 -18.64 -4.57
C GLY A 16 -3.16 -19.06 -4.91
N ALA A 17 -2.95 -20.31 -5.30
CA ALA A 17 -1.63 -20.84 -5.66
C ALA A 17 -1.18 -20.31 -7.03
N GLU A 18 -2.09 -20.28 -8.00
CA GLU A 18 -1.81 -19.75 -9.34
C GLU A 18 -1.50 -18.26 -9.32
N ARG A 19 -2.22 -17.47 -8.51
CA ARG A 19 -1.93 -16.04 -8.32
C ARG A 19 -0.56 -15.83 -7.70
N PHE A 20 -0.22 -16.61 -6.68
CA PHE A 20 1.08 -16.50 -6.05
C PHE A 20 2.23 -16.91 -6.98
N ALA A 21 2.03 -17.94 -7.80
CA ALA A 21 2.98 -18.33 -8.84
C ALA A 21 3.14 -17.23 -9.92
N ALA A 22 2.04 -16.60 -10.32
CA ALA A 22 2.07 -15.48 -11.26
C ALA A 22 2.82 -14.28 -10.68
N TYR A 23 2.56 -13.92 -9.42
CA TYR A 23 3.28 -12.89 -8.69
C TYR A 23 4.79 -13.17 -8.66
N GLN A 24 5.21 -14.36 -8.21
CA GLN A 24 6.63 -14.71 -8.14
C GLN A 24 7.32 -14.59 -9.50
N ARG A 25 6.62 -15.00 -10.57
CA ARG A 25 7.17 -14.92 -11.91
C ARG A 25 7.29 -13.48 -12.42
N LEU A 26 6.32 -12.63 -12.13
CA LEU A 26 6.36 -11.20 -12.47
C LEU A 26 7.47 -10.48 -11.70
N VAL A 27 7.62 -10.76 -10.40
CA VAL A 27 8.73 -10.22 -9.60
C VAL A 27 10.09 -10.66 -10.15
N ALA A 28 10.23 -11.94 -10.52
CA ALA A 28 11.47 -12.46 -11.10
C ALA A 28 11.80 -11.87 -12.49
N LEU A 29 10.81 -11.34 -13.21
CA LEU A 29 11.03 -10.64 -14.47
C LEU A 29 11.46 -9.18 -14.27
N GLY A 30 11.23 -8.61 -13.08
CA GLY A 30 11.63 -7.25 -12.76
C GLY A 30 11.04 -6.23 -13.74
N ALA A 31 11.87 -5.29 -14.19
CA ALA A 31 11.48 -4.20 -15.08
C ALA A 31 10.75 -4.65 -16.36
N ASP A 32 11.07 -5.84 -16.89
CA ASP A 32 10.41 -6.38 -18.10
C ASP A 32 8.91 -6.65 -17.90
N ALA A 33 8.46 -6.79 -16.65
CA ALA A 33 7.05 -6.98 -16.30
C ALA A 33 6.28 -5.67 -16.07
N LEU A 34 6.97 -4.53 -15.89
CA LEU A 34 6.35 -3.25 -15.54
C LEU A 34 5.20 -2.83 -16.46
N PRO A 35 5.32 -2.89 -17.81
CA PRO A 35 4.23 -2.49 -18.69
C PRO A 35 2.95 -3.32 -18.47
N ALA A 36 3.09 -4.62 -18.21
CA ALA A 36 1.95 -5.48 -17.93
C ALA A 36 1.35 -5.23 -16.54
N ILE A 37 2.19 -5.02 -15.53
CA ILE A 37 1.75 -4.70 -14.16
C ILE A 37 0.98 -3.38 -14.16
N ARG A 38 1.49 -2.33 -14.82
CA ARG A 38 0.81 -1.04 -15.00
C ARG A 38 -0.57 -1.19 -15.63
N SER A 39 -0.66 -1.97 -16.72
CA SER A 39 -1.96 -2.29 -17.33
C SER A 39 -2.90 -3.00 -16.35
N GLY A 40 -2.37 -3.84 -15.46
CA GLY A 40 -3.13 -4.52 -14.42
C GLY A 40 -3.70 -3.60 -13.35
N LEU A 41 -3.03 -2.49 -13.02
CA LEU A 41 -3.54 -1.47 -12.09
C LEU A 41 -4.83 -0.81 -12.59
N ALA A 42 -5.04 -0.76 -13.90
CA ALA A 42 -6.24 -0.18 -14.54
C ALA A 42 -7.33 -1.22 -14.86
N SER A 43 -7.17 -2.48 -14.44
CA SER A 43 -8.13 -3.55 -14.75
C SER A 43 -9.49 -3.36 -14.09
N ASP A 44 -10.57 -3.77 -14.76
CA ASP A 44 -11.93 -3.80 -14.17
C ASP A 44 -12.04 -4.80 -13.00
N ASP A 45 -11.23 -5.87 -12.96
CA ASP A 45 -11.23 -6.82 -11.85
C ASP A 45 -10.33 -6.32 -10.71
N TRP A 46 -10.95 -6.06 -9.55
CA TRP A 46 -10.23 -5.62 -8.35
C TRP A 46 -9.12 -6.59 -7.92
N ARG A 47 -9.22 -7.88 -8.26
CA ARG A 47 -8.19 -8.88 -7.95
C ARG A 47 -6.93 -8.62 -8.76
N VAL A 48 -7.08 -8.28 -10.04
CA VAL A 48 -5.97 -7.94 -10.92
C VAL A 48 -5.31 -6.66 -10.42
N ARG A 49 -6.09 -5.61 -10.12
CA ARG A 49 -5.56 -4.37 -9.53
C ARG A 49 -4.81 -4.61 -8.23
N HIS A 50 -5.41 -5.40 -7.32
CA HIS A 50 -4.83 -5.74 -6.03
C HIS A 50 -3.49 -6.44 -6.15
N TRP A 51 -3.40 -7.50 -6.96
CA TRP A 51 -2.14 -8.22 -7.15
C TRP A 51 -1.11 -7.43 -7.96
N SER A 52 -1.55 -6.57 -8.87
CA SER A 52 -0.65 -5.65 -9.57
C SER A 52 -0.04 -4.62 -8.61
N ALA A 53 -0.82 -4.08 -7.67
CA ALA A 53 -0.30 -3.22 -6.61
C ALA A 53 0.70 -3.95 -5.70
N ILE A 54 0.48 -5.24 -5.40
CA ILE A 54 1.45 -6.08 -4.68
C ILE A 54 2.75 -6.24 -5.48
N CYS A 55 2.67 -6.42 -6.80
CA CYS A 55 3.87 -6.51 -7.64
C CYS A 55 4.65 -5.20 -7.64
N MET A 56 3.96 -4.04 -7.73
CA MET A 56 4.59 -2.72 -7.69
C MET A 56 5.35 -2.46 -6.38
N ASP A 57 4.97 -3.09 -5.27
CA ASP A 57 5.71 -2.97 -4.00
C ASP A 57 7.13 -3.58 -4.08
N ARG A 58 7.37 -4.51 -5.01
CA ARG A 58 8.66 -5.20 -5.21
C ARG A 58 9.39 -4.80 -6.50
N VAL A 59 8.64 -4.39 -7.50
CA VAL A 59 9.11 -4.07 -8.84
C VAL A 59 8.82 -2.60 -9.11
N ALA A 60 9.20 -1.72 -8.18
CA ALA A 60 8.99 -0.28 -8.33
C ALA A 60 10.10 0.32 -9.20
N ASP A 61 9.73 1.19 -10.13
CA ASP A 61 10.59 2.22 -10.71
C ASP A 61 10.20 3.60 -10.12
N GLU A 62 10.84 4.67 -10.58
CA GLU A 62 10.56 6.04 -10.11
C GLU A 62 9.09 6.45 -10.32
N ASP A 63 8.49 5.99 -11.42
CA ASP A 63 7.12 6.31 -11.82
C ASP A 63 6.05 5.52 -11.04
N ALA A 64 6.44 4.46 -10.32
CA ALA A 64 5.51 3.60 -9.58
C ALA A 64 4.66 4.36 -8.55
N TYR A 65 5.17 5.46 -7.99
CA TYR A 65 4.42 6.27 -7.04
C TYR A 65 3.23 6.97 -7.71
N GLU A 66 3.40 7.51 -8.91
CA GLU A 66 2.31 8.13 -9.67
C GLU A 66 1.26 7.10 -10.07
N ASP A 67 1.68 5.88 -10.43
CA ASP A 67 0.80 4.77 -10.76
C ASP A 67 -0.04 4.29 -9.55
N LEU A 68 0.52 4.35 -8.33
CA LEU A 68 -0.09 3.84 -7.11
C LEU A 68 -1.02 4.84 -6.41
N ILE A 69 -0.79 6.15 -6.54
CA ILE A 69 -1.61 7.20 -5.89
C ILE A 69 -3.11 7.06 -6.22
N PRO A 70 -3.54 6.87 -7.49
CA PRO A 70 -4.95 6.70 -7.81
C PRO A 70 -5.63 5.54 -7.08
N LEU A 71 -4.87 4.48 -6.78
CA LEU A 71 -5.38 3.29 -6.09
C LEU A 71 -5.72 3.53 -4.62
N LEU A 72 -5.27 4.64 -4.03
CA LEU A 72 -5.72 5.07 -2.70
C LEU A 72 -7.21 5.34 -2.66
N SER A 73 -7.86 5.61 -3.80
CA SER A 73 -9.29 5.87 -3.92
C SER A 73 -10.05 4.71 -4.56
N ASP A 74 -9.43 3.54 -4.70
CA ASP A 74 -10.05 2.37 -5.32
C ASP A 74 -11.35 1.95 -4.59
N PRO A 75 -12.42 1.56 -5.31
CA PRO A 75 -13.65 1.09 -4.69
C PRO A 75 -13.44 -0.09 -3.73
N HIS A 76 -12.46 -0.95 -4.02
CA HIS A 76 -12.21 -2.16 -3.27
C HIS A 76 -11.15 -1.97 -2.18
N PRO A 77 -11.46 -2.26 -0.90
CA PRO A 77 -10.58 -1.94 0.23
C PRO A 77 -9.25 -2.71 0.22
N LYS A 78 -9.19 -3.90 -0.39
CA LYS A 78 -7.92 -4.62 -0.54
C LYS A 78 -6.95 -3.96 -1.52
N VAL A 79 -7.46 -3.21 -2.49
CA VAL A 79 -6.61 -2.46 -3.42
C VAL A 79 -6.06 -1.24 -2.68
N ARG A 80 -6.92 -0.45 -2.02
CA ARG A 80 -6.49 0.69 -1.19
C ARG A 80 -5.48 0.31 -0.11
N LEU A 81 -5.68 -0.83 0.56
CA LEU A 81 -4.75 -1.32 1.59
C LEU A 81 -3.34 -1.53 1.04
N TRP A 82 -3.24 -2.12 -0.16
CA TRP A 82 -1.94 -2.36 -0.80
C TRP A 82 -1.37 -1.12 -1.45
N ALA A 83 -2.20 -0.17 -1.92
CA ALA A 83 -1.73 1.14 -2.34
C ALA A 83 -1.06 1.88 -1.17
N VAL A 84 -1.67 1.87 0.02
CA VAL A 84 -1.07 2.43 1.24
C VAL A 84 0.29 1.79 1.54
N HIS A 85 0.36 0.45 1.53
CA HIS A 85 1.60 -0.24 1.82
C HIS A 85 2.67 0.04 0.75
N ALA A 86 2.32 -0.08 -0.52
CA ALA A 86 3.23 0.11 -1.63
C ALA A 86 3.72 1.56 -1.77
N LEU A 87 2.98 2.56 -1.30
CA LEU A 87 3.46 3.94 -1.28
C LEU A 87 4.39 4.25 -0.10
N ALA A 88 4.32 3.48 0.99
CA ALA A 88 4.88 3.88 2.28
C ALA A 88 5.93 2.91 2.85
N CYS A 89 6.00 1.67 2.36
CA CYS A 89 7.05 0.73 2.74
C CYS A 89 8.31 0.96 1.91
N ASP A 90 9.28 1.69 2.45
CA ASP A 90 10.60 1.84 1.82
C ASP A 90 11.40 0.52 1.87
N HIS A 91 11.25 -0.24 2.96
CA HIS A 91 11.92 -1.54 3.15
C HIS A 91 11.56 -2.61 2.11
N CYS A 92 10.46 -2.40 1.40
CA CYS A 92 9.94 -3.37 0.42
C CYS A 92 10.54 -3.17 -0.97
N LYS A 93 11.13 -1.99 -1.22
CA LYS A 93 11.70 -1.57 -2.50
C LYS A 93 13.22 -1.61 -2.41
N ASP A 94 13.84 -2.19 -3.43
CA ASP A 94 15.30 -2.19 -3.55
C ASP A 94 15.72 -0.81 -4.07
N ASP A 95 16.26 0.03 -3.18
CA ASP A 95 17.02 1.25 -3.50
C ASP A 95 16.23 2.42 -4.15
N VAL A 96 14.89 2.41 -4.04
CA VAL A 96 14.04 3.55 -4.45
C VAL A 96 13.47 4.25 -3.22
N SER A 97 13.95 5.45 -2.94
CA SER A 97 13.35 6.32 -1.93
C SER A 97 12.11 7.00 -2.48
N CYS A 98 11.06 7.11 -1.67
CA CYS A 98 9.82 7.77 -2.08
C CYS A 98 10.06 9.24 -2.47
N PRO A 99 9.85 9.63 -3.75
CA PRO A 99 10.03 11.02 -4.17
C PRO A 99 8.84 11.90 -3.79
N VAL A 100 7.76 11.31 -3.25
CA VAL A 100 6.49 11.97 -2.94
C VAL A 100 6.32 12.09 -1.43
N ASP A 101 5.83 13.23 -0.96
CA ASP A 101 5.36 13.35 0.42
C ASP A 101 4.05 12.56 0.61
N VAL A 102 4.17 11.29 1.02
CA VAL A 102 3.02 10.39 1.22
C VAL A 102 2.32 10.62 2.56
N VAL A 103 2.90 11.39 3.48
CA VAL A 103 2.34 11.59 4.83
C VAL A 103 0.91 12.19 4.79
N PRO A 104 0.60 13.25 4.01
CA PRO A 104 -0.76 13.75 3.88
C PRO A 104 -1.74 12.69 3.35
N LEU A 105 -1.30 11.84 2.41
CA LEU A 105 -2.11 10.77 1.84
C LEU A 105 -2.44 9.70 2.89
N LEU A 106 -1.45 9.34 3.72
CA LEU A 106 -1.66 8.42 4.84
C LEU A 106 -2.60 9.00 5.88
N ILE A 107 -2.45 10.28 6.24
CA ILE A 107 -3.35 10.98 7.17
C ILE A 107 -4.78 10.98 6.64
N GLU A 108 -4.98 11.26 5.35
CA GLU A 108 -6.30 11.20 4.74
C GLU A 108 -6.91 9.79 4.88
N ARG A 109 -6.15 8.73 4.58
CA ARG A 109 -6.63 7.34 4.77
C ARG A 109 -6.92 7.00 6.23
N ILE A 110 -6.16 7.52 7.20
CA ILE A 110 -6.45 7.34 8.64
C ILE A 110 -7.80 7.96 9.02
N GLN A 111 -8.11 9.12 8.45
CA GLN A 111 -9.29 9.90 8.81
C GLN A 111 -10.56 9.47 8.07
N THR A 112 -10.45 9.15 6.77
CA THR A 112 -11.62 9.05 5.88
C THR A 112 -11.89 7.65 5.34
N ASP A 113 -10.94 6.70 5.43
CA ASP A 113 -11.16 5.40 4.80
C ASP A 113 -12.25 4.59 5.55
N PRO A 114 -13.29 4.10 4.84
CA PRO A 114 -14.37 3.33 5.48
C PRO A 114 -13.89 1.97 6.02
N SER A 115 -12.77 1.44 5.54
CA SER A 115 -12.20 0.19 6.00
C SER A 115 -11.26 0.41 7.18
N VAL A 116 -11.63 -0.11 8.36
CA VAL A 116 -10.74 -0.14 9.52
C VAL A 116 -9.39 -0.81 9.23
N ARG A 117 -9.36 -1.75 8.28
CA ARG A 117 -8.11 -2.42 7.87
C ARG A 117 -7.17 -1.48 7.12
N VAL A 118 -7.70 -0.63 6.25
CA VAL A 118 -6.90 0.38 5.55
C VAL A 118 -6.42 1.45 6.52
N ARG A 119 -7.31 1.93 7.40
CA ARG A 119 -6.94 2.88 8.48
C ARG A 119 -5.80 2.36 9.35
N ARG A 120 -5.87 1.09 9.78
CA ARG A 120 -4.79 0.43 10.53
C ARG A 120 -3.49 0.40 9.75
N MET A 121 -3.52 0.02 8.47
CA MET A 121 -2.33 0.00 7.64
C MET A 121 -1.69 1.40 7.55
N ALA A 122 -2.50 2.44 7.31
CA ALA A 122 -2.01 3.80 7.23
C ALA A 122 -1.38 4.28 8.55
N VAL A 123 -1.97 3.95 9.71
CA VAL A 123 -1.34 4.24 11.02
C VAL A 123 -0.02 3.50 11.17
N ILE A 124 0.05 2.22 10.81
CA ILE A 124 1.29 1.43 10.90
C ILE A 124 2.38 2.10 10.07
N MET A 125 2.14 2.29 8.77
CA MET A 125 3.14 2.87 7.85
C MET A 125 3.60 4.27 8.29
N LEU A 126 2.67 5.13 8.71
CA LEU A 126 3.01 6.48 9.16
C LEU A 126 3.91 6.49 10.40
N THR A 127 3.80 5.47 11.26
CA THR A 127 4.49 5.41 12.56
C THR A 127 5.75 4.55 12.55
N THR A 128 5.90 3.65 11.56
CA THR A 128 7.10 2.84 11.38
C THR A 128 8.13 3.55 10.52
N ASP A 129 7.71 4.11 9.38
CA ASP A 129 8.63 4.52 8.31
C ASP A 129 8.87 6.05 8.29
N PHE A 130 7.87 6.87 8.62
CA PHE A 130 7.98 8.34 8.43
C PHE A 130 8.29 9.14 9.69
N ARG A 131 7.78 8.72 10.87
CA ARG A 131 7.91 9.46 12.15
C ARG A 131 7.79 10.98 11.96
N ASP A 132 6.64 11.43 11.47
CA ASP A 132 6.38 12.83 11.13
C ASP A 132 5.46 13.50 12.16
N ALA A 133 5.78 14.73 12.60
CA ALA A 133 5.01 15.48 13.59
C ALA A 133 3.54 15.71 13.16
N ARG A 134 3.26 15.76 11.86
CA ARG A 134 1.90 15.87 11.31
C ARG A 134 0.99 14.72 11.72
N ALA A 135 1.56 13.57 12.10
CA ALA A 135 0.82 12.40 12.54
C ALA A 135 0.14 12.58 13.92
N ARG A 136 0.66 13.45 14.79
CA ARG A 136 0.20 13.56 16.19
C ARG A 136 -1.32 13.78 16.31
N LYS A 137 -1.83 14.87 15.73
CA LYS A 137 -3.27 15.22 15.82
C LYS A 137 -4.18 14.15 15.19
N PRO A 138 -3.87 13.60 13.99
CA PRO A 138 -4.61 12.47 13.43
C PRO A 138 -4.66 11.25 14.36
N LEU A 139 -3.55 10.88 15.02
CA LEU A 139 -3.54 9.74 15.94
C LEU A 139 -4.35 10.01 17.23
N GLU A 140 -4.27 11.21 17.79
CA GLU A 140 -5.12 11.64 18.91
C GLU A 140 -6.61 11.56 18.54
N ALA A 141 -6.97 12.02 17.33
CA ALA A 141 -8.33 11.91 16.83
C ALA A 141 -8.78 10.45 16.68
N VAL A 142 -7.90 9.55 16.23
CA VAL A 142 -8.20 8.10 16.19
C VAL A 142 -8.55 7.57 17.57
N LEU A 143 -7.78 7.90 18.62
CA LEU A 143 -8.05 7.43 19.98
C LEU A 143 -9.40 7.88 20.51
N SER A 144 -9.84 9.08 20.14
CA SER A 144 -11.14 9.63 20.56
C SER A 144 -12.35 9.06 19.82
N THR A 145 -12.16 8.47 18.63
CA THR A 145 -13.26 8.11 17.72
C THR A 145 -13.37 6.62 17.41
N THR A 146 -12.31 5.84 17.64
CA THR A 146 -12.31 4.42 17.25
C THR A 146 -12.77 3.52 18.38
N ASP A 147 -13.63 2.56 18.08
CA ASP A 147 -13.89 1.40 18.96
C ASP A 147 -12.93 0.23 18.67
N ASP A 148 -12.18 0.30 17.58
CA ASP A 148 -11.35 -0.79 17.11
C ASP A 148 -10.08 -0.95 17.96
N ARG A 149 -9.99 -2.07 18.70
CA ARG A 149 -8.88 -2.33 19.62
C ARG A 149 -7.50 -2.28 18.95
N LYS A 150 -7.35 -2.82 17.74
CA LYS A 150 -6.03 -2.86 17.08
C LYS A 150 -5.65 -1.49 16.54
N LEU A 151 -6.60 -0.75 15.97
CA LEU A 151 -6.37 0.61 15.50
C LEU A 151 -5.98 1.53 16.66
N ARG A 152 -6.68 1.42 17.80
CA ARG A 152 -6.31 2.12 19.05
C ARG A 152 -4.88 1.78 19.46
N LEU A 153 -4.53 0.50 19.54
CA LEU A 153 -3.18 0.05 19.91
C LEU A 153 -2.09 0.64 19.00
N HIS A 154 -2.32 0.63 17.68
CA HIS A 154 -1.36 1.20 16.73
C HIS A 154 -1.23 2.72 16.87
N ALA A 155 -2.32 3.43 17.17
CA ALA A 155 -2.28 4.87 17.41
C ALA A 155 -1.56 5.24 18.72
N GLU A 156 -1.78 4.48 19.80
CA GLU A 156 -1.05 4.63 21.07
C GLU A 156 0.45 4.40 20.89
N ASP A 157 0.83 3.31 20.21
CA ASP A 157 2.22 2.98 19.90
C ASP A 157 2.87 4.06 19.02
N GLY A 158 2.15 4.56 18.03
CA GLY A 158 2.57 5.67 17.18
C GLY A 158 2.85 6.94 17.95
N LEU A 159 1.93 7.37 18.83
CA LEU A 159 2.11 8.57 19.65
C LEU A 159 3.30 8.44 20.62
N ARG A 160 3.50 7.25 21.19
CA ARG A 160 4.67 6.97 22.01
C ARG A 160 5.97 7.14 21.21
N ARG A 161 6.05 6.59 20.00
CA ARG A 161 7.24 6.72 19.12
C ARG A 161 7.52 8.17 18.72
N LEU A 162 6.47 8.94 18.44
CA LEU A 162 6.62 10.38 18.15
C LEU A 162 7.19 11.12 19.37
N ALA A 163 6.66 10.85 20.57
CA ALA A 163 7.16 11.45 21.80
C ALA A 163 8.63 11.06 22.10
N GLU A 164 9.01 9.79 21.89
CA GLU A 164 10.39 9.31 22.01
C GLU A 164 11.33 9.99 21.00
N ALA A 165 10.82 10.39 19.84
CA ALA A 165 11.55 11.14 18.82
C ALA A 165 11.54 12.67 19.04
N GLY A 166 10.85 13.17 20.08
CA GLY A 166 10.73 14.62 20.35
C GLY A 166 9.78 15.38 19.42
N LEU A 167 8.85 14.67 18.77
CA LEU A 167 7.84 15.19 17.83
C LEU A 167 6.45 15.23 18.47
#